data_AF-A0A180F9X6-F1
#
_entry.id   AF-A0A180F9X6-F1
#
_cell.length_a   1.000
_cell.length_b   1.000
_cell.length_c   1.000
_cell.angle_alpha   90.00
_cell.angle_beta   90.00
_cell.angle_gamma   90.00
#
_symmetry.space_group_name_H-M   'P 1'
#
loop_
_entity.id
_entity.type
_entity.pdbx_description
1 polymer ?
#
loop_
_entity_poly.entity_id
_entity_poly.type
_entity_poly.pdbx_seq_one_letter_code
_entity_poly.pdbx_strand_id
1 'polypeptide(L)'
;MKLKQSIKGNWLAGTAVVISVVSLCLCALRIEPIEVGSGTVVGVGVGLIGVCAAVMVVAQVYGLHYSEEKMRKELDARADKILNEANNSIMNTLFRTEMVRVVDSYFRGDWVIFAEEIKIATECAVNLNDKEKAMRVNSFLLTSQQAFSLYKLLNEPERRKLDECVIKIAKLVDNPRPLLDAFKTEAKAEKCTP
;
A
#
# COMPACT_ATOMS: atom_id res chain seq x y z
N MET A 1 -22.59 -6.10 -4.09
CA MET A 1 -22.96 -7.40 -4.70
C MET A 1 -22.79 -8.61 -3.77
N LYS A 2 -21.91 -8.60 -2.76
CA LYS A 2 -21.70 -9.73 -1.82
C LYS A 2 -22.77 -9.91 -0.72
N LEU A 3 -23.53 -8.88 -0.36
CA LEU A 3 -24.63 -8.99 0.64
C LEU A 3 -25.76 -9.92 0.17
N LYS A 4 -26.05 -9.92 -1.14
CA LYS A 4 -27.10 -10.75 -1.77
C LYS A 4 -26.71 -12.24 -1.81
N GLN A 5 -25.42 -12.55 -1.69
CA GLN A 5 -24.88 -13.90 -1.78
C GLN A 5 -24.84 -14.57 -0.40
N SER A 6 -24.60 -13.82 0.67
CA SER A 6 -24.68 -14.33 2.05
C SER A 6 -26.12 -14.64 2.49
N ILE A 7 -27.10 -13.83 2.06
CA ILE A 7 -28.54 -14.12 2.28
C ILE A 7 -29.00 -15.36 1.50
N LYS A 8 -28.43 -15.61 0.31
CA LYS A 8 -28.73 -16.82 -0.49
C LYS A 8 -28.12 -18.10 0.10
N GLY A 9 -27.02 -18.01 0.85
CA GLY A 9 -26.37 -19.17 1.47
C GLY A 9 -27.10 -19.72 2.71
N ASN A 10 -27.85 -18.86 3.41
CA ASN A 10 -28.52 -19.21 4.68
C ASN A 10 -30.05 -19.32 4.58
N TRP A 11 -30.62 -19.34 3.37
CA TRP A 11 -32.07 -19.53 3.22
C TRP A 11 -32.53 -20.87 3.82
N LEU A 12 -31.68 -21.89 3.75
CA LEU A 12 -31.91 -23.21 4.38
C LEU A 12 -31.91 -23.15 5.92
N ALA A 13 -31.10 -22.28 6.53
CA ALA A 13 -31.09 -22.10 7.97
C ALA A 13 -32.34 -21.33 8.43
N GLY A 14 -32.75 -20.32 7.66
CA GLY A 14 -34.00 -19.59 7.90
C GLY A 14 -35.23 -20.49 7.78
N THR A 15 -35.30 -21.34 6.74
CA THR A 15 -36.40 -22.31 6.60
C THR A 15 -36.33 -23.40 7.66
N ALA A 16 -35.14 -23.88 8.07
CA ALA A 16 -35.00 -24.86 9.14
C ALA A 16 -35.50 -24.33 10.50
N VAL A 17 -35.26 -23.05 10.82
CA VAL A 17 -35.81 -22.42 12.02
C VAL A 17 -37.32 -22.31 11.94
N VAL A 18 -37.87 -21.89 10.80
CA VAL A 18 -39.32 -21.82 10.60
C VAL A 18 -39.95 -23.21 10.67
N ILE A 19 -39.32 -24.23 10.08
CA ILE A 19 -39.77 -25.63 10.13
C ILE A 19 -39.67 -26.19 11.55
N SER A 20 -38.64 -25.83 12.32
CA SER A 20 -38.48 -26.26 13.71
C SER A 20 -39.55 -25.62 14.62
N VAL A 21 -39.84 -24.34 14.43
CA VAL A 21 -40.92 -23.63 15.13
C VAL A 21 -42.28 -24.19 14.75
N VAL A 22 -42.53 -24.42 13.45
CA VAL A 22 -43.78 -25.02 12.95
C VAL A 22 -43.92 -26.47 13.44
N SER A 23 -42.83 -27.25 13.49
CA SER A 23 -42.82 -28.61 14.01
C SER A 23 -43.07 -28.64 15.52
N LEU A 24 -42.50 -27.71 16.29
CA LEU A 24 -42.79 -27.57 17.73
C LEU A 24 -44.25 -27.16 17.98
N CYS A 25 -44.79 -26.22 17.20
CA CYS A 25 -46.21 -25.85 17.27
C CYS A 25 -47.13 -27.01 16.86
N LEU A 26 -46.77 -27.78 15.82
CA LEU A 26 -47.52 -28.96 15.39
C LEU A 26 -47.42 -30.11 16.39
N CYS A 27 -46.26 -30.34 17.01
CA CYS A 27 -46.08 -31.34 18.07
C CYS A 27 -46.85 -30.96 19.34
N ALA A 28 -46.93 -29.67 19.68
CA ALA A 28 -47.77 -29.19 20.77
C ALA A 28 -49.27 -29.34 20.48
N LEU A 29 -49.67 -29.30 19.19
CA LEU A 29 -51.06 -29.50 18.74
C LEU A 29 -51.44 -30.98 18.53
N ARG A 30 -50.47 -31.89 18.40
CA ARG A 30 -50.70 -33.31 18.04
C ARG A 30 -50.59 -34.28 19.23
N ILE A 31 -50.23 -33.80 20.42
CA ILE A 31 -50.51 -34.54 21.64
C ILE A 31 -52.00 -34.31 21.92
N GLU A 32 -52.80 -35.38 21.81
CA GLU A 32 -54.24 -35.51 22.09
C GLU A 32 -54.75 -34.65 23.28
N PRO A 33 -56.05 -34.32 23.35
CA PRO A 33 -56.55 -33.09 23.97
C PRO A 33 -56.34 -33.12 25.49
N ILE A 34 -55.17 -32.65 25.91
CA ILE A 34 -54.87 -32.43 27.32
C ILE A 34 -55.55 -31.12 27.68
N GLU A 35 -56.49 -31.22 28.63
CA GLU A 35 -57.06 -30.09 29.36
C GLU A 35 -55.99 -29.01 29.56
N VAL A 36 -56.34 -27.74 29.31
CA VAL A 36 -55.43 -26.61 29.45
C VAL A 36 -55.03 -26.45 30.93
N GLY A 37 -54.10 -27.28 31.37
CA GLY A 37 -53.49 -27.28 32.67
C GLY A 37 -52.14 -26.57 32.61
N SER A 38 -51.71 -26.04 33.75
CA SER A 38 -50.50 -25.23 33.91
C SER A 38 -49.23 -25.84 33.30
N GLY A 39 -49.15 -27.17 33.15
CA GLY A 39 -48.01 -27.87 32.53
C GLY A 39 -47.80 -27.59 31.04
N THR A 40 -48.87 -27.44 30.25
CA THR A 40 -48.77 -27.15 28.80
C THR A 40 -48.31 -25.70 28.57
N VAL A 41 -48.80 -24.76 29.39
CA VAL A 41 -48.39 -23.35 29.35
C VAL A 41 -46.91 -23.20 29.74
N VAL A 42 -46.47 -23.94 30.76
CA VAL A 42 -45.05 -23.97 31.17
C VAL A 42 -44.17 -24.60 30.09
N GLY A 43 -44.60 -25.69 29.45
CA GLY A 43 -43.86 -26.33 28.35
C GLY A 43 -43.67 -25.43 27.13
N VAL A 44 -44.72 -24.69 26.73
CA VAL A 44 -44.64 -23.69 25.65
C VAL A 44 -43.73 -22.52 26.03
N GLY A 45 -43.81 -22.04 27.28
CA GLY A 45 -42.94 -20.97 27.77
C GLY A 45 -41.46 -21.36 27.77
N VAL A 46 -41.12 -22.56 28.25
CA VAL A 46 -39.75 -23.08 28.24
C VAL A 46 -39.25 -23.30 26.82
N GLY A 47 -40.10 -23.80 25.91
CA GLY A 47 -39.76 -23.95 24.49
C GLY A 47 -39.44 -22.62 23.80
N LEU A 48 -40.24 -21.57 24.07
CA LEU A 48 -40.02 -20.24 23.51
C LEU A 48 -38.73 -19.59 24.04
N ILE A 49 -38.42 -19.77 25.33
CA ILE A 49 -37.17 -19.30 25.94
C ILE A 49 -35.97 -19.97 25.27
N GLY A 50 -36.05 -21.28 24.99
CA GLY A 50 -35.00 -22.02 24.27
C GLY A 50 -34.74 -21.47 22.87
N VAL A 51 -35.78 -21.16 22.12
CA VAL A 51 -35.66 -20.55 20.77
C VAL A 51 -35.07 -19.14 20.86
N CYS A 52 -35.52 -18.32 21.81
CA CYS A 52 -34.97 -16.97 22.00
C CYS A 52 -33.49 -17.00 22.39
N ALA A 53 -33.08 -17.93 23.26
CA ALA A 53 -31.68 -18.13 23.63
C ALA A 53 -30.83 -18.55 22.44
N ALA A 54 -31.31 -19.46 21.59
CA ALA A 54 -30.61 -19.88 20.38
C ALA A 54 -30.40 -18.72 19.40
N VAL A 55 -31.43 -17.89 19.17
CA VAL A 55 -31.32 -16.69 18.32
C VAL A 55 -30.32 -15.69 18.89
N MET A 56 -30.30 -15.48 20.20
CA MET A 56 -29.36 -14.58 20.87
C MET A 56 -27.90 -15.03 20.69
N VAL A 57 -27.61 -16.33 20.90
CA VAL A 57 -26.25 -16.87 20.72
C VAL A 57 -25.81 -16.75 19.26
N VAL A 58 -26.70 -17.05 18.31
CA VAL A 58 -26.40 -16.87 16.88
C VAL A 58 -26.10 -15.41 16.57
N ALA A 59 -26.92 -14.47 17.04
CA ALA A 59 -26.68 -13.04 16.81
C ALA A 59 -25.35 -12.56 17.41
N GLN A 60 -24.96 -13.06 18.59
CA GLN A 60 -23.67 -12.76 19.21
C GLN A 60 -22.50 -13.33 18.41
N VAL A 61 -22.57 -14.58 17.95
CA VAL A 61 -21.53 -15.22 17.12
C VAL A 61 -21.37 -14.49 15.78
N TYR A 62 -22.47 -14.15 15.11
CA TYR A 62 -22.42 -13.35 13.87
C TYR A 62 -21.87 -11.94 14.11
N GLY A 63 -22.24 -11.31 15.22
CA GLY A 63 -21.73 -9.99 15.62
C GLY A 63 -20.22 -10.01 15.86
N LEU A 64 -19.71 -11.05 16.54
CA LEU A 64 -18.28 -11.24 16.80
C LEU A 64 -17.51 -11.45 15.50
N HIS A 65 -17.97 -12.34 14.62
CA HIS A 65 -17.31 -12.56 13.32
C HIS A 65 -17.29 -11.30 12.45
N TYR A 66 -18.41 -10.56 12.40
CA TYR A 66 -18.47 -9.31 11.65
C TYR A 66 -17.54 -8.23 12.24
N SER A 67 -17.50 -8.13 13.57
CA SER A 67 -16.59 -7.22 14.27
C SER A 67 -15.13 -7.57 14.03
N GLU A 68 -14.77 -8.85 14.07
CA GLU A 68 -13.42 -9.34 13.80
C GLU A 68 -12.99 -9.03 12.37
N GLU A 69 -13.85 -9.30 11.37
CA GLU A 69 -13.56 -8.98 9.97
C GLU A 69 -13.36 -7.47 9.76
N LYS A 70 -14.16 -6.63 10.42
CA LYS A 70 -14.04 -5.18 10.33
C LYS A 70 -12.74 -4.69 10.98
N MET A 71 -12.42 -5.19 12.18
CA MET A 71 -11.18 -4.85 12.87
C MET A 71 -9.95 -5.30 12.07
N ARG A 72 -9.98 -6.50 11.47
CA ARG A 72 -8.88 -7.00 10.64
C ARG A 72 -8.63 -6.10 9.43
N LYS A 73 -9.69 -5.70 8.71
CA LYS A 73 -9.56 -4.77 7.58
C LYS A 73 -9.00 -3.41 7.99
N GLU A 74 -9.44 -2.89 9.13
CA GLU A 74 -8.91 -1.61 9.63
C GLU A 74 -7.46 -1.74 10.09
N LEU A 75 -7.10 -2.87 10.71
CA LEU A 75 -5.73 -3.16 11.12
C LEU A 75 -4.80 -3.30 9.91
N ASP A 76 -5.22 -4.04 8.89
CA ASP A 76 -4.46 -4.19 7.64
C ASP A 76 -4.27 -2.82 6.96
N ALA A 77 -5.33 -2.01 6.86
CA ALA A 77 -5.23 -0.66 6.29
C ALA A 77 -4.30 0.26 7.10
N ARG A 78 -4.30 0.15 8.42
CA ARG A 78 -3.37 0.90 9.29
C ARG A 78 -1.94 0.39 9.13
N ALA A 79 -1.73 -0.91 9.03
CA ALA A 79 -0.42 -1.51 8.81
C ALA A 79 0.17 -1.05 7.48
N ASP A 80 -0.62 -1.09 6.40
CA ASP A 80 -0.21 -0.59 5.08
C ASP A 80 0.15 0.90 5.12
N LYS A 81 -0.64 1.71 5.85
CA LYS A 81 -0.36 3.14 6.02
C LYS A 81 0.96 3.36 6.76
N ILE A 82 1.18 2.67 7.88
CA ILE A 82 2.42 2.78 8.67
C ILE A 82 3.62 2.35 7.83
N LEU A 83 3.50 1.25 7.08
CA LEU A 83 4.57 0.74 6.24
C LEU A 83 4.92 1.74 5.12
N ASN A 84 3.92 2.37 4.50
CA ASN A 84 4.15 3.42 3.50
C ASN A 84 4.80 4.67 4.11
N GLU A 85 4.36 5.12 5.28
CA GLU A 85 4.98 6.25 5.99
C GLU A 85 6.43 5.94 6.39
N ALA A 86 6.70 4.74 6.89
CA ALA A 86 8.04 4.27 7.23
C ALA A 86 8.94 4.22 5.99
N ASN A 87 8.47 3.63 4.88
CA ASN A 87 9.21 3.57 3.62
C ASN A 87 9.55 4.98 3.10
N ASN A 88 8.58 5.90 3.11
CA ASN A 88 8.83 7.29 2.72
C ASN A 88 9.87 7.97 3.63
N SER A 89 9.81 7.73 4.94
CA SER A 89 10.78 8.27 5.90
C SER A 89 12.20 7.73 5.67
N ILE A 90 12.32 6.42 5.44
CA ILE A 90 13.60 5.77 5.12
C ILE A 90 14.15 6.32 3.81
N MET A 91 13.34 6.42 2.76
CA MET A 91 13.76 6.97 1.47
C MET A 91 14.19 8.44 1.57
N ASN A 92 13.50 9.25 2.37
CA ASN A 92 13.91 10.63 2.66
C ASN A 92 15.28 10.69 3.36
N THR A 93 15.50 9.80 4.32
CA THR A 93 16.76 9.73 5.07
C THR A 93 17.89 9.26 4.17
N LEU A 94 17.66 8.22 3.36
CA LEU A 94 18.61 7.72 2.37
C LEU A 94 19.00 8.84 1.40
N PHE A 95 18.03 9.55 0.82
CA PHE A 95 18.30 10.68 -0.06
C PHE A 95 19.22 11.73 0.58
N ARG A 96 18.96 12.09 1.85
CA ARG A 96 19.80 13.08 2.56
C ARG A 96 21.22 12.57 2.75
N THR A 97 21.38 11.32 3.16
CA THR A 97 22.70 10.70 3.34
C THR A 97 23.46 10.62 2.02
N GLU A 98 22.79 10.20 0.95
CA GLU A 98 23.43 10.12 -0.37
C GLU A 98 23.81 11.50 -0.91
N MET A 99 22.98 12.53 -0.72
CA MET A 99 23.37 13.89 -1.10
C MET A 99 24.60 14.40 -0.34
N VAL A 100 24.78 14.03 0.93
CA VAL A 100 26.01 14.35 1.68
C VAL A 100 27.21 13.64 1.08
N ARG A 101 27.04 12.37 0.69
CA ARG A 101 28.10 11.60 0.05
C ARG A 101 28.47 12.14 -1.33
N VAL A 102 27.48 12.47 -2.16
CA VAL A 102 27.66 13.15 -3.46
C VAL A 102 28.51 14.41 -3.32
N VAL A 103 28.28 15.18 -2.25
CA VAL A 103 29.06 16.40 -1.97
C VAL A 103 30.49 16.05 -1.56
N ASP A 104 30.69 15.04 -0.70
CA ASP A 104 32.02 14.57 -0.29
C ASP A 104 32.83 14.01 -1.47
N SER A 105 32.23 13.16 -2.31
CA SER A 105 32.88 12.60 -3.52
C SER A 105 33.19 13.68 -4.55
N TYR A 106 32.31 14.67 -4.71
CA TYR A 106 32.58 15.87 -5.51
C TYR A 106 33.82 16.64 -5.04
N PHE A 107 33.95 16.90 -3.72
CA PHE A 107 35.10 17.62 -3.19
C PHE A 107 36.41 16.83 -3.24
N ARG A 108 36.33 15.49 -3.18
CA ARG A 108 37.49 14.60 -3.33
C ARG A 108 37.90 14.39 -4.78
N GLY A 109 37.03 14.77 -5.74
CA GLY A 109 37.24 14.49 -7.17
C GLY A 109 37.14 13.01 -7.51
N ASP A 110 36.45 12.21 -6.69
CA ASP A 110 36.20 10.79 -6.98
C ASP A 110 34.95 10.67 -7.87
N TRP A 111 35.16 10.81 -9.17
CA TRP A 111 34.06 10.88 -10.14
C TRP A 111 33.31 9.55 -10.31
N VAL A 112 33.97 8.43 -10.07
CA VAL A 112 33.34 7.09 -10.14
C VAL A 112 32.36 6.92 -8.99
N ILE A 113 32.80 7.24 -7.76
CA ILE A 113 31.93 7.21 -6.58
C ILE A 113 30.80 8.23 -6.73
N PHE A 114 31.13 9.46 -7.17
CA PHE A 114 30.14 10.50 -7.43
C PHE A 114 29.01 10.04 -8.35
N ALA A 115 29.35 9.38 -9.47
CA ALA A 115 28.35 8.89 -10.42
C ALA A 115 27.42 7.83 -9.81
N GLU A 116 27.93 6.95 -8.94
CA GLU A 116 27.12 5.96 -8.25
C GLU A 116 26.21 6.60 -7.19
N GLU A 117 26.72 7.53 -6.40
CA GLU A 117 25.95 8.21 -5.35
C GLU A 117 24.85 9.10 -5.95
N ILE A 118 25.14 9.80 -7.05
CA ILE A 118 24.14 10.55 -7.83
C ILE A 118 23.04 9.63 -8.33
N LYS A 119 23.37 8.42 -8.76
CA LYS A 119 22.39 7.45 -9.21
C LYS A 119 21.45 7.05 -8.08
N ILE A 120 21.99 6.74 -6.89
CA ILE A 120 21.16 6.40 -5.73
C ILE A 120 20.28 7.58 -5.31
N ALA A 121 20.84 8.80 -5.27
CA ALA A 121 20.08 10.02 -4.97
C ALA A 121 18.95 10.26 -5.99
N THR A 122 19.23 10.02 -7.28
CA THR A 122 18.24 10.10 -8.36
C THR A 122 17.12 9.08 -8.18
N GLU A 123 17.47 7.81 -7.90
CA GLU A 123 16.49 6.76 -7.64
C GLU A 123 15.60 7.09 -6.44
N CYS A 124 16.17 7.70 -5.40
CA CYS A 124 15.38 8.17 -4.26
C CYS A 124 14.38 9.26 -4.64
N ALA A 125 14.81 10.26 -5.42
CA ALA A 125 13.92 11.33 -5.89
C ALA A 125 12.80 10.79 -6.79
N VAL A 126 13.10 9.81 -7.65
CA VAL A 126 12.12 9.15 -8.53
C VAL A 126 11.13 8.31 -7.75
N ASN A 127 11.59 7.49 -6.80
CA ASN A 127 10.73 6.63 -5.99
C ASN A 127 9.76 7.43 -5.12
N LEU A 128 10.22 8.58 -4.62
CA LEU A 128 9.38 9.53 -3.87
C LEU A 128 8.51 10.40 -4.78
N ASN A 129 8.74 10.39 -6.10
CA ASN A 129 8.16 11.31 -7.08
C ASN A 129 8.25 12.78 -6.63
N ASP A 130 9.40 13.14 -6.05
CA ASP A 130 9.61 14.43 -5.38
C ASP A 130 10.37 15.40 -6.28
N LYS A 131 9.64 16.40 -6.78
CA LYS A 131 10.19 17.42 -7.68
C LYS A 131 11.28 18.28 -7.03
N GLU A 132 11.18 18.58 -5.73
CA GLU A 132 12.16 19.42 -5.04
C GLU A 132 13.49 18.68 -4.92
N LYS A 133 13.44 17.39 -4.55
CA LYS A 133 14.62 16.52 -4.52
C LYS A 133 15.24 16.36 -5.90
N ALA A 134 14.42 16.16 -6.94
CA ALA A 134 14.90 16.10 -8.31
C ALA A 134 15.57 17.41 -8.73
N MET A 135 15.03 18.57 -8.33
CA MET A 135 15.64 19.89 -8.58
C MET A 135 16.98 20.07 -7.87
N ARG A 136 17.16 19.52 -6.66
CA ARG A 136 18.46 19.53 -5.96
C ARG A 136 19.51 18.73 -6.72
N VAL A 137 19.17 17.51 -7.15
CA VAL A 137 20.07 16.66 -7.95
C VAL A 137 20.40 17.36 -9.28
N ASN A 138 19.39 17.91 -9.96
CA ASN A 138 19.56 18.69 -11.20
C ASN A 138 20.56 19.84 -11.02
N SER A 139 20.41 20.62 -9.96
CA SER A 139 21.27 21.77 -9.68
C SER A 139 22.71 21.33 -9.43
N PHE A 140 22.90 20.22 -8.71
CA PHE A 140 24.22 19.67 -8.43
C PHE A 140 24.89 19.16 -9.71
N LEU A 141 24.17 18.38 -10.54
CA LEU A 141 24.67 17.90 -11.83
C LEU A 141 25.12 19.03 -12.75
N LEU A 142 24.31 20.10 -12.87
CA LEU A 142 24.64 21.27 -13.66
C LEU A 142 25.90 21.98 -13.15
N THR A 143 25.98 22.19 -11.83
CA THR A 143 27.14 22.83 -11.20
C THR A 143 28.41 22.03 -11.45
N SER A 144 28.34 20.71 -11.26
CA SER A 144 29.49 19.83 -11.45
C SER A 144 29.93 19.75 -12.92
N GLN A 145 28.99 19.69 -13.87
CA GLN A 145 29.31 19.70 -15.30
C GLN A 145 29.97 21.01 -15.73
N GLN A 146 29.48 22.15 -15.24
CA GLN A 146 30.05 23.47 -15.54
C GLN A 146 31.44 23.65 -14.94
N ALA A 147 31.68 23.14 -13.73
CA ALA A 147 32.95 23.30 -13.04
C ALA A 147 34.06 22.40 -13.58
N PHE A 148 33.74 21.15 -13.95
CA PHE A 148 34.75 20.12 -14.22
C PHE A 148 34.64 19.43 -15.58
N SER A 149 33.64 19.74 -16.40
CA SER A 149 33.34 18.97 -17.64
C SER A 149 33.27 17.46 -17.35
N LEU A 150 32.42 17.10 -16.39
CA LEU A 150 32.34 15.79 -15.73
C LEU A 150 32.31 14.62 -16.71
N TYR A 151 31.65 14.78 -17.86
CA TYR A 151 31.62 13.78 -18.93
C TYR A 151 33.01 13.32 -19.41
N LYS A 152 33.96 14.25 -19.52
CA LYS A 152 35.35 13.93 -19.94
C LYS A 152 36.14 13.16 -18.90
N LEU A 153 35.71 13.23 -17.64
CA LEU A 153 36.38 12.61 -16.50
C LEU A 153 35.85 11.20 -16.19
N LEU A 154 34.73 10.82 -16.80
CA LEU A 154 34.08 9.53 -16.63
C LEU A 154 34.42 8.57 -17.77
N ASN A 155 34.51 7.27 -17.45
CA ASN A 155 34.55 6.24 -18.48
C ASN A 155 33.12 5.94 -18.97
N GLU A 156 33.02 5.22 -20.08
CA GLU A 156 31.75 4.82 -20.70
C GLU A 156 30.69 4.22 -19.73
N PRO A 157 31.00 3.28 -18.82
CA PRO A 157 29.98 2.73 -17.93
C PRO A 157 29.42 3.79 -16.97
N GLU A 158 30.26 4.67 -16.41
CA GLU A 158 29.81 5.75 -15.53
C GLU A 158 29.01 6.82 -16.30
N ARG A 159 29.42 7.14 -17.54
CA ARG A 159 28.67 8.06 -18.41
C ARG A 159 27.25 7.56 -18.66
N ARG A 160 27.08 6.27 -18.98
CA ARG A 160 25.75 5.67 -19.17
C ARG A 160 24.88 5.75 -17.92
N LYS A 161 25.46 5.50 -16.74
CA LYS A 161 24.74 5.69 -15.47
C LYS A 161 24.28 7.14 -15.33
N LEU A 162 25.16 8.09 -15.65
CA LEU A 162 24.84 9.51 -15.55
C LEU A 162 23.75 9.92 -16.55
N ASP A 163 23.78 9.42 -17.79
CA ASP A 163 22.74 9.64 -18.80
C ASP A 163 21.37 9.15 -18.32
N GLU A 164 21.30 7.94 -17.76
CA GLU A 164 20.07 7.42 -17.18
C GLU A 164 19.55 8.34 -16.06
N CYS A 165 20.46 8.86 -15.22
CA CYS A 165 20.09 9.79 -14.16
C CYS A 165 19.56 11.11 -14.72
N VAL A 166 20.25 11.69 -15.69
CA VAL A 166 19.84 12.93 -16.38
C VAL A 166 18.45 12.77 -16.99
N ILE A 167 18.18 11.65 -17.67
CA ILE A 167 16.87 11.37 -18.27
C ILE A 167 15.79 11.21 -17.18
N LYS A 168 16.08 10.50 -16.09
CA LYS A 168 15.14 10.30 -14.98
C LYS A 168 14.79 11.64 -14.31
N ILE A 169 15.79 12.46 -14.01
CA ILE A 169 15.61 13.78 -13.40
C ILE A 169 14.88 14.73 -14.36
N ALA A 170 15.22 14.72 -15.65
CA ALA A 170 14.57 15.55 -16.67
C ALA A 170 13.05 15.35 -16.76
N LYS A 171 12.55 14.16 -16.40
CA LYS A 171 11.10 13.87 -16.36
C LYS A 171 10.39 14.48 -15.14
N LEU A 172 11.12 14.81 -14.08
CA LEU A 172 10.56 15.30 -12.82
C LEU A 172 10.67 16.82 -12.66
N VAL A 173 11.65 17.45 -13.32
CA VAL A 173 11.88 18.90 -13.23
C VAL A 173 11.04 19.67 -14.26
N ASP A 174 10.62 20.89 -13.89
CA ASP A 174 9.72 21.68 -14.75
C ASP A 174 10.42 22.25 -15.99
N ASN A 175 11.72 22.55 -15.92
CA ASN A 175 12.53 23.00 -17.06
C ASN A 175 13.79 22.14 -17.23
N PRO A 176 13.73 21.04 -18.00
CA PRO A 176 14.85 20.12 -18.16
C PRO A 176 15.89 20.57 -19.18
N ARG A 177 15.62 21.61 -19.99
CA ARG A 177 16.49 22.00 -21.12
C ARG A 177 17.94 22.28 -20.70
N PRO A 178 18.22 23.08 -19.66
CA PRO A 178 19.60 23.37 -19.27
C PRO A 178 20.40 22.10 -18.96
N LEU A 179 19.77 21.14 -18.29
CA LEU A 179 20.38 19.85 -17.97
C LEU A 179 20.66 19.05 -19.23
N LEU A 180 19.65 18.89 -20.08
CA LEU A 180 19.80 18.12 -21.31
C LEU A 180 20.86 18.74 -22.23
N ASP A 181 20.90 20.06 -22.37
CA ASP A 181 21.86 20.74 -23.23
C ASP A 181 23.30 20.62 -22.69
N ALA A 182 23.49 20.73 -21.37
CA ALA A 182 24.81 20.58 -20.73
C ALA A 182 25.42 19.19 -20.98
N PHE A 183 24.60 18.14 -20.98
CA PHE A 183 25.04 16.75 -21.15
C PHE A 183 24.98 16.25 -22.61
N LYS A 184 24.18 16.87 -23.48
CA LYS A 184 24.05 16.51 -24.91
C LYS A 184 25.18 17.06 -25.78
N THR A 185 25.79 18.18 -25.38
CA THR A 185 26.82 18.87 -26.17
C THR A 185 28.11 18.03 -26.26
N GLU A 186 28.42 17.23 -25.25
CA GLU A 186 29.66 16.42 -25.22
C GLU A 186 29.51 15.06 -25.92
N ALA A 187 28.32 14.45 -25.92
CA ALA A 187 28.04 13.22 -26.68
C ALA A 187 28.17 13.40 -28.22
N LYS A 188 28.06 14.64 -28.71
CA LYS A 188 28.33 14.99 -30.11
C LYS A 188 29.80 15.35 -30.37
N ALA A 189 30.49 15.95 -29.41
CA ALA A 189 31.89 16.35 -29.57
C ALA A 189 32.82 15.15 -29.72
N GLU A 190 32.54 14.03 -29.04
CA GLU A 190 33.33 12.80 -29.13
C GLU A 190 33.15 12.02 -30.45
N LYS A 191 32.03 12.22 -31.16
CA LYS A 191 31.84 11.65 -32.51
C LYS A 191 32.60 12.40 -33.61
N CYS A 192 33.24 13.52 -33.28
CA CYS A 192 33.95 14.38 -34.22
C CYS A 192 35.46 14.47 -34.00
N THR A 193 36.03 13.67 -33.09
CA THR A 193 37.49 13.51 -32.97
C THR A 193 37.95 12.30 -33.80
N PRO A 194 38.90 12.47 -34.75
CA PRO A 194 39.39 11.43 -35.66
C PRO A 194 40.24 10.35 -34.95
#